data_AF-A0AAU9XTX2-F1
#
_entry.id   AF-A0AAU9XTX2-F1
#
_cell.length_a   1.000
_cell.length_b   1.000
_cell.length_c   1.000
_cell.angle_alpha   90.00
_cell.angle_beta   90.00
_cell.angle_gamma   90.00
#
_symmetry.space_group_name_H-M   'P 1'
#
loop_
_entity.id
_entity.type
_entity.pdbx_description
1 polymer ?
#
loop_
_entity_poly.entity_id
_entity_poly.type
_entity_poly.pdbx_seq_one_letter_code
_entity_poly.pdbx_strand_id
1 'polypeptide(L)'
;KFEAGERSGTKADPLSVSREMKFKRDDKGELVQRQVETAGSQHAERHGDSQPEVEEEMADDMEALEFETAMQNLRQAVYNDLKIPEHPIEVNQFNICKLIQEGKLKTLKLQDLKAICTTIGLTTEGSQARKKSFVEPLKELV
;
A
#
# COMPACT_ATOMS: atom_id res chain seq x y z
N LYS A 1 6.73 -40.22 22.44
CA LYS A 1 5.93 -39.05 22.87
C LYS A 1 5.01 -38.45 21.80
N PHE A 2 5.45 -38.39 20.54
CA PHE A 2 4.66 -37.84 19.43
C PHE A 2 3.29 -38.53 19.23
N GLU A 3 3.28 -39.84 19.00
CA GLU A 3 2.03 -40.62 18.75
C GLU A 3 1.08 -40.63 19.95
N ALA A 4 1.62 -40.57 21.17
CA ALA A 4 0.80 -40.49 22.38
C ALA A 4 0.10 -39.12 22.50
N GLY A 5 0.76 -38.03 22.10
CA GLY A 5 0.15 -36.70 22.02
C GLY A 5 -0.89 -36.59 20.90
N GLU A 6 -0.66 -37.28 19.78
CA GLU A 6 -1.63 -37.37 18.68
C GLU A 6 -2.91 -38.08 19.11
N ARG A 7 -2.81 -39.22 19.80
CA ARG A 7 -3.98 -39.99 20.25
C ARG A 7 -4.71 -39.37 21.44
N SER A 8 -4.00 -38.69 22.34
CA SER A 8 -4.58 -38.10 23.55
C SER A 8 -5.01 -36.65 23.39
N GLY A 9 -4.63 -35.98 22.30
CA GLY A 9 -4.90 -34.55 22.04
C GLY A 9 -4.05 -33.58 22.87
N THR A 10 -3.36 -34.05 23.92
CA THR A 10 -2.46 -33.23 24.72
C THR A 10 -1.04 -33.31 24.16
N LYS A 11 -0.60 -32.25 23.47
CA LYS A 11 0.73 -32.22 22.84
C LYS A 11 1.83 -32.08 23.90
N ALA A 12 2.85 -32.93 23.80
CA ALA A 12 4.07 -32.81 24.60
C ALA A 12 4.97 -31.68 24.07
N ASP A 13 5.94 -31.26 24.90
CA ASP A 13 6.90 -30.22 24.54
C ASP A 13 7.62 -30.52 23.19
N PRO A 14 7.59 -29.60 22.21
CA PRO A 14 8.13 -29.82 20.87
C PRO A 14 9.63 -30.12 20.83
N LEU A 15 10.44 -29.53 21.71
CA LEU A 15 11.89 -29.78 21.74
C LEU A 15 12.19 -31.19 22.25
N SER A 16 11.44 -31.65 23.27
CA SER A 16 11.58 -33.01 23.80
C SER A 16 11.20 -34.06 22.75
N VAL A 17 10.14 -33.80 21.96
CA VAL A 17 9.69 -34.70 20.90
C VAL A 17 10.72 -34.72 19.76
N SER A 18 11.26 -33.57 19.37
CA SER A 18 12.25 -33.47 18.30
C SER A 18 13.54 -34.22 18.64
N ARG A 19 14.02 -34.11 19.88
CA ARG A 19 15.20 -34.85 20.35
C ARG A 19 14.97 -36.37 20.35
N GLU A 20 13.80 -36.82 20.77
CA GLU A 20 13.45 -38.25 20.78
C GLU A 20 13.33 -38.81 19.37
N MET A 21 12.67 -38.08 18.46
CA MET A 21 12.48 -38.51 17.07
C MET A 21 13.78 -38.52 16.27
N LYS A 22 14.74 -37.64 16.59
CA LYS A 22 16.05 -37.57 15.93
C LYS A 22 16.85 -38.88 16.01
N PHE A 23 16.61 -39.69 17.04
CA PHE A 23 17.34 -40.93 17.28
C PHE A 23 16.45 -42.17 17.27
N LYS A 24 15.17 -42.05 16.90
CA LYS A 24 14.24 -43.18 16.87
C LYS A 24 14.68 -44.14 15.75
N ARG A 25 14.89 -45.41 16.10
CA ARG A 25 15.27 -46.48 15.17
C ARG A 25 14.12 -47.44 14.96
N ASP A 26 14.08 -48.08 13.80
CA ASP A 26 13.12 -49.14 13.48
C ASP A 26 13.53 -50.47 14.09
N ASP A 27 12.71 -51.50 13.90
CA ASP A 27 12.95 -52.85 14.41
C ASP A 27 14.19 -53.54 13.80
N LYS A 28 14.78 -52.94 12.74
CA LYS A 28 16.03 -53.38 12.12
C LYS A 28 17.24 -52.59 12.62
N GLY A 29 17.03 -51.59 13.48
CA GLY A 29 18.07 -50.76 14.06
C GLY A 29 18.44 -49.52 13.24
N GLU A 30 17.73 -49.26 12.14
CA GLU A 30 17.98 -48.13 11.25
C GLU A 30 17.22 -46.88 11.71
N LEU A 31 17.80 -45.69 11.55
CA LEU A 31 17.13 -44.45 11.94
C LEU A 31 15.87 -44.25 11.09
N VAL A 32 14.72 -44.06 11.76
CA VAL A 32 13.45 -43.74 11.11
C VAL A 32 13.49 -42.29 10.65
N GLN A 33 14.15 -42.04 9.52
CA GLN A 33 14.12 -40.73 8.88
C GLN A 33 12.72 -40.49 8.34
N ARG A 34 11.98 -39.59 8.98
CA ARG A 34 10.76 -39.04 8.41
C ARG A 34 11.19 -38.15 7.24
N GLN A 35 10.99 -38.62 6.01
CA GLN A 35 10.87 -37.72 4.86
C GLN A 35 9.68 -36.81 5.16
N VAL A 36 9.97 -35.60 5.62
CA VAL A 36 8.97 -34.55 5.63
C VAL A 36 8.89 -34.13 4.18
N GLU A 37 7.81 -34.48 3.50
CA GLU A 37 7.48 -33.96 2.18
C GLU A 37 7.14 -32.47 2.31
N THR A 38 8.14 -31.65 2.62
CA THR A 38 8.11 -30.23 2.32
C THR A 38 8.40 -30.11 0.85
N ALA A 39 7.34 -29.89 0.05
CA ALA A 39 7.49 -29.39 -1.30
C ALA A 39 8.30 -28.08 -1.23
N GLY A 40 9.57 -28.13 -1.62
CA GLY A 40 10.48 -26.98 -1.65
C GLY A 40 11.68 -27.10 -0.72
N SER A 41 12.50 -28.14 -0.87
CA SER A 41 13.92 -28.15 -0.42
C SER A 41 14.65 -29.37 -1.00
N GLN A 42 15.09 -29.28 -2.25
CA GLN A 42 16.12 -30.19 -2.77
C GLN A 42 17.49 -29.65 -2.35
N HIS A 43 17.87 -29.78 -1.07
CA HIS A 43 19.27 -29.53 -0.68
C HIS A 43 19.68 -30.52 0.39
N ALA A 44 19.99 -31.73 -0.08
CA ALA A 44 20.90 -32.63 0.60
C ALA A 44 22.16 -32.73 -0.27
N GLU A 45 22.85 -31.62 -0.49
CA GLU A 45 24.15 -31.64 -1.16
C GLU A 45 25.30 -31.43 -0.19
N ARG A 46 26.23 -32.36 -0.34
CA ARG A 46 27.44 -32.52 0.45
C ARG A 46 28.44 -31.46 -0.01
N HIS A 47 29.27 -31.02 0.91
CA HIS A 47 30.38 -30.08 0.70
C HIS A 47 31.08 -30.18 -0.67
N GLY A 48 31.21 -29.04 -1.36
CA GLY A 48 32.25 -28.81 -2.36
C GLY A 48 31.82 -27.82 -3.45
N ASP A 49 32.28 -26.57 -3.32
CA ASP A 49 32.40 -25.60 -4.43
C ASP A 49 31.08 -25.07 -5.04
N SER A 50 30.34 -24.25 -4.29
CA SER A 50 29.10 -23.60 -4.77
C SER A 50 29.18 -22.08 -4.54
N GLN A 51 30.03 -21.39 -5.30
CA GLN A 51 30.07 -19.92 -5.33
C GLN A 51 29.25 -19.26 -6.46
N PRO A 52 29.03 -19.84 -7.65
CA PRO A 52 28.40 -19.09 -8.75
C PRO A 52 26.87 -18.95 -8.61
N GLU A 53 26.17 -19.96 -8.09
CA GLU A 53 24.70 -19.97 -8.05
C GLU A 53 24.11 -18.95 -7.06
N VAL A 54 24.77 -18.77 -5.91
CA VAL A 54 24.40 -17.76 -4.91
C VAL A 54 24.70 -16.32 -5.36
N GLU A 55 25.67 -16.13 -6.25
CA GLU A 55 25.99 -14.82 -6.82
C GLU A 55 25.00 -14.41 -7.92
N GLU A 56 24.54 -15.36 -8.75
CA GLU A 56 23.50 -15.10 -9.76
C GLU A 56 22.12 -14.84 -9.14
N GLU A 57 21.72 -15.60 -8.12
CA GLU A 57 20.45 -15.34 -7.41
C GLU A 57 20.45 -13.96 -6.73
N MET A 58 21.57 -13.54 -6.13
CA MET A 58 21.69 -12.21 -5.53
C MET A 58 21.66 -11.08 -6.58
N ALA A 59 22.16 -11.33 -7.79
CA ALA A 59 22.10 -10.38 -8.89
C ALA A 59 20.65 -10.22 -9.42
N ASP A 60 19.91 -11.31 -9.55
CA ASP A 60 18.50 -11.30 -9.96
C ASP A 60 17.61 -10.58 -8.93
N ASP A 61 17.80 -10.86 -7.63
CA ASP A 61 17.09 -10.18 -6.54
C ASP A 61 17.35 -8.67 -6.53
N MET A 62 18.58 -8.26 -6.84
CA MET A 62 18.97 -6.86 -6.91
C MET A 62 18.34 -6.16 -8.12
N GLU A 63 18.33 -6.81 -9.29
CA GLU A 63 17.65 -6.29 -10.48
C GLU A 63 16.14 -6.14 -10.26
N ALA A 64 15.51 -7.13 -9.62
CA ALA A 64 14.09 -7.09 -9.26
C ALA A 64 13.77 -5.91 -8.32
N LEU A 65 14.59 -5.70 -7.28
CA LEU A 65 14.44 -4.59 -6.35
C LEU A 65 14.59 -3.23 -7.02
N GLU A 66 15.55 -3.09 -7.94
CA GLU A 66 15.75 -1.87 -8.72
C GLU A 66 14.55 -1.56 -9.61
N PHE A 67 14.01 -2.57 -10.29
CA PHE A 67 12.83 -2.44 -11.12
C PHE A 67 11.59 -2.02 -10.32
N GLU A 68 11.34 -2.68 -9.18
CA GLU A 68 10.23 -2.32 -8.28
C GLU A 68 10.36 -0.89 -7.76
N THR A 69 11.57 -0.50 -7.36
CA THR A 69 11.88 0.86 -6.91
C THR A 69 11.62 1.88 -8.03
N ALA A 70 12.05 1.59 -9.25
CA ALA A 70 11.80 2.44 -10.41
C ALA A 70 10.30 2.60 -10.70
N MET A 71 9.53 1.52 -10.62
CA MET A 71 8.07 1.53 -10.79
C MET A 71 7.36 2.29 -9.67
N GLN A 72 7.79 2.14 -8.42
CA GLN A 72 7.26 2.90 -7.30
C GLN A 72 7.56 4.39 -7.45
N ASN A 73 8.78 4.75 -7.86
CA ASN A 73 9.17 6.13 -8.12
C ASN A 73 8.35 6.74 -9.26
N LEU A 74 8.13 6.01 -10.36
CA LEU A 74 7.28 6.46 -11.46
C LEU A 74 5.85 6.69 -11.00
N ARG A 75 5.26 5.76 -10.25
CA ARG A 75 3.92 5.92 -9.67
C ARG A 75 3.85 7.15 -8.78
N GLN A 76 4.85 7.34 -7.92
CA GLN A 76 4.91 8.49 -7.02
C GLN A 76 5.06 9.81 -7.78
N ALA A 77 5.85 9.84 -8.86
CA ALA A 77 5.97 10.98 -9.75
C ALA A 77 4.64 11.31 -10.43
N VAL A 78 3.97 10.32 -11.02
CA VAL A 78 2.62 10.50 -11.60
C VAL A 78 1.63 10.99 -10.54
N TYR A 79 1.62 10.42 -9.34
CA TYR A 79 0.75 10.92 -8.26
C TYR A 79 1.11 12.33 -7.82
N ASN A 80 2.38 12.70 -7.84
CA ASN A 80 2.82 14.06 -7.52
C ASN A 80 2.44 15.05 -8.63
N ASP A 81 2.49 14.63 -9.90
CA ASP A 81 2.00 15.42 -11.04
C ASP A 81 0.48 15.57 -11.00
N LEU A 82 -0.23 14.55 -10.50
CA LEU A 82 -1.68 14.57 -10.28
C LEU A 82 -2.08 15.22 -8.95
N LYS A 83 -1.15 15.59 -8.05
CA LYS A 83 -1.43 16.04 -6.67
C LYS A 83 -2.02 17.44 -6.54
N ILE A 84 -2.53 17.98 -7.63
CA ILE A 84 -3.61 18.93 -7.58
C ILE A 84 -4.63 18.37 -8.57
N PRO A 85 -5.73 17.73 -8.12
CA PRO A 85 -6.94 17.85 -8.90
C PRO A 85 -7.24 19.36 -8.93
N GLU A 86 -6.68 20.06 -9.92
CA GLU A 86 -7.36 21.22 -10.44
C GLU A 86 -8.67 20.62 -10.95
N HIS A 87 -9.69 20.65 -10.10
CA HIS A 87 -11.02 20.91 -10.61
C HIS A 87 -11.00 22.40 -10.90
N PRO A 88 -10.61 22.89 -12.09
CA PRO A 88 -10.85 24.27 -12.38
C PRO A 88 -12.37 24.38 -12.49
N ILE A 89 -13.01 24.77 -11.39
CA ILE A 89 -14.38 25.24 -11.44
C ILE A 89 -14.28 26.57 -12.17
N GLU A 90 -14.38 26.53 -13.49
CA GLU A 90 -14.33 27.69 -14.33
C GLU A 90 -15.74 28.20 -14.56
N VAL A 91 -15.99 29.44 -14.14
CA VAL A 91 -17.25 30.12 -14.41
C VAL A 91 -16.96 31.47 -15.00
N ASN A 92 -17.47 31.73 -16.21
CA ASN A 92 -17.38 33.03 -16.89
C ASN A 92 -15.94 33.60 -16.88
N GLN A 93 -14.94 32.76 -17.20
CA GLN A 93 -13.50 33.10 -17.25
C GLN A 93 -12.80 33.20 -15.88
N PHE A 94 -13.49 32.89 -14.78
CA PHE A 94 -12.88 32.84 -13.45
C PHE A 94 -12.60 31.39 -13.04
N ASN A 95 -11.33 31.09 -12.77
CA ASN A 95 -10.95 29.86 -12.07
C ASN A 95 -11.22 30.07 -10.56
N ILE A 96 -12.34 29.53 -10.08
CA ILE A 96 -12.83 29.75 -8.73
C ILE A 96 -11.87 29.16 -7.68
N CYS A 97 -11.31 27.98 -7.95
CA CYS A 97 -10.35 27.32 -7.06
C CYS A 97 -9.09 28.17 -6.85
N LYS A 98 -8.54 28.74 -7.93
CA LYS A 98 -7.42 29.68 -7.86
C LYS A 98 -7.78 30.95 -7.09
N LEU A 99 -8.97 31.50 -7.31
CA LEU A 99 -9.44 32.69 -6.60
C LEU A 99 -9.65 32.44 -5.09
N ILE A 100 -9.99 31.22 -4.69
CA ILE A 100 -10.09 30.81 -3.29
C ILE A 100 -8.70 30.69 -2.68
N GLN A 101 -7.79 29.95 -3.33
CA GLN A 101 -6.40 29.79 -2.87
C GLN A 101 -5.68 31.13 -2.70
N GLU A 102 -5.87 32.05 -3.65
CA GLU A 102 -5.27 33.40 -3.60
C GLU A 102 -6.03 34.38 -2.69
N GLY A 103 -7.18 33.98 -2.12
CA GLY A 103 -8.03 34.84 -1.27
C GLY A 103 -8.69 36.01 -2.00
N LYS A 104 -8.76 35.97 -3.34
CA LYS A 104 -9.23 37.06 -4.20
C LYS A 104 -10.73 37.06 -4.49
N LEU A 105 -11.49 36.07 -4.03
CA LEU A 105 -12.97 36.06 -4.19
C LEU A 105 -13.67 37.36 -3.77
N LYS A 106 -13.17 38.06 -2.75
CA LYS A 106 -13.77 39.32 -2.25
C LYS A 106 -13.59 40.51 -3.21
N THR A 107 -12.64 40.43 -4.14
CA THR A 107 -12.35 41.52 -5.09
C THR A 107 -13.34 41.54 -6.25
N LEU A 108 -13.94 40.39 -6.59
CA LEU A 108 -14.97 40.28 -7.64
C LEU A 108 -16.19 41.16 -7.36
N LYS A 109 -16.88 41.60 -8.42
CA LYS A 109 -18.12 42.38 -8.26
C LYS A 109 -19.22 41.47 -7.68
N LEU A 110 -20.16 42.09 -6.97
CA LEU A 110 -21.27 41.34 -6.37
C LEU A 110 -22.13 40.63 -7.43
N GLN A 111 -22.27 41.22 -8.61
CA GLN A 111 -22.97 40.60 -9.75
C GLN A 111 -22.25 39.35 -10.25
N ASP A 112 -20.91 39.40 -10.35
CA ASP A 112 -20.11 38.25 -10.78
C ASP A 112 -20.23 37.11 -9.77
N LEU A 113 -20.13 37.41 -8.46
CA LEU A 113 -20.32 36.42 -7.39
C LEU A 113 -21.71 35.76 -7.43
N LYS A 114 -22.77 36.55 -7.68
CA LYS A 114 -24.13 36.03 -7.86
C LYS A 114 -24.24 35.11 -9.06
N ALA A 115 -23.70 35.55 -10.20
CA ALA A 115 -23.70 34.77 -11.43
C ALA A 115 -22.93 33.45 -11.24
N ILE A 116 -21.78 33.48 -10.55
CA ILE A 116 -20.98 32.30 -10.23
C ILE A 116 -21.79 31.33 -9.36
N CYS A 117 -22.34 31.78 -8.22
CA CYS A 117 -23.15 30.92 -7.35
C CYS A 117 -24.36 30.33 -8.09
N THR A 118 -25.02 31.11 -8.95
CA THR A 118 -26.18 30.66 -9.73
C THR A 118 -25.79 29.62 -10.78
N THR A 119 -24.65 29.82 -11.47
CA THR A 119 -24.15 28.89 -12.51
C THR A 119 -23.75 27.55 -11.90
N ILE A 120 -23.17 27.57 -10.69
CA ILE A 120 -22.79 26.35 -9.96
C ILE A 120 -24.01 25.70 -9.28
N GLY A 121 -25.11 26.44 -9.08
CA GLY A 121 -26.28 25.97 -8.36
C GLY A 121 -26.14 25.98 -6.83
N LEU A 122 -25.30 26.87 -6.30
CA LEU A 122 -25.12 27.03 -4.85
C LEU A 122 -26.29 27.79 -4.21
N THR A 123 -26.80 27.24 -3.10
CA THR A 123 -27.77 27.93 -2.26
C THR A 123 -27.08 29.01 -1.43
N THR A 124 -27.36 30.28 -1.73
CA THR A 124 -26.79 31.41 -0.98
C THR A 124 -27.77 31.87 0.09
N GLU A 125 -27.43 31.66 1.36
CA GLU A 125 -28.26 32.12 2.48
C GLU A 125 -27.87 33.53 2.95
N GLY A 126 -28.88 34.31 3.37
CA GLY A 126 -28.69 35.65 3.93
C GLY A 126 -28.83 36.81 2.93
N SER A 127 -28.12 37.92 3.21
CA SER A 127 -28.33 39.19 2.51
C SER A 127 -27.74 39.19 1.10
N GLN A 128 -28.61 39.30 0.09
CA GLN A 128 -28.25 39.42 -1.32
C GLN A 128 -27.46 40.70 -1.67
N ALA A 129 -27.32 41.64 -0.74
CA ALA A 129 -26.52 42.86 -0.90
C ALA A 129 -25.08 42.70 -0.39
N ARG A 130 -24.80 41.68 0.43
CA ARG A 130 -23.49 41.47 1.06
C ARG A 130 -22.70 40.40 0.31
N LYS A 131 -21.45 40.71 -0.08
CA LYS A 131 -20.56 39.73 -0.72
C LYS A 131 -20.33 38.47 0.12
N LYS A 132 -20.38 38.58 1.45
CA LYS A 132 -20.17 37.46 2.38
C LYS A 132 -21.13 36.28 2.12
N SER A 133 -22.39 36.55 1.77
CA SER A 133 -23.39 35.51 1.47
C SER A 133 -23.08 34.67 0.23
N PHE A 134 -22.16 35.12 -0.62
CA PHE A 134 -21.72 34.41 -1.83
C PHE A 134 -20.32 33.81 -1.66
N VAL A 135 -19.44 34.52 -0.95
CA VAL A 135 -18.04 34.09 -0.76
C VAL A 135 -17.93 32.88 0.16
N GLU A 136 -18.75 32.79 1.20
CA GLU A 136 -18.65 31.67 2.16
C GLU A 136 -19.06 30.32 1.53
N PRO A 137 -20.20 30.20 0.82
CA PRO A 137 -20.54 28.96 0.11
C PRO A 137 -19.51 28.57 -0.96
N LEU A 138 -18.89 29.54 -1.64
CA LEU A 138 -17.86 29.26 -2.64
C LEU A 138 -16.59 28.66 -2.02
N LYS A 139 -16.25 29.01 -0.77
CA LYS A 139 -15.10 28.42 -0.06
C LYS A 139 -15.37 27.01 0.43
N GLU A 140 -16.62 26.65 0.69
CA GLU A 140 -16.98 25.30 1.15
C GLU A 140 -17.04 24.29 0.00
N LEU A 141 -17.13 24.79 -1.24
CA LEU A 141 -17.18 23.97 -2.46
C LEU A 141 -15.83 23.34 -2.84
N VAL A 142 -14.70 23.94 -2.44
CA VAL A 142 -13.33 23.56 -2.83
C VAL A 142 -12.54 23.14 -1.61
#